data_AF-A0A7Y3ZVW2-F1
#
_entry.id   AF-A0A7Y3ZVW2-F1
#
_cell.length_a   1.000
_cell.length_b   1.000
_cell.length_c   1.000
_cell.angle_alpha   90.00
_cell.angle_beta   90.00
_cell.angle_gamma   90.00
#
_symmetry.space_group_name_H-M   'P 1'
#
loop_
_entity.id
_entity.type
_entity.pdbx_description
1 polymer ?
#
loop_
_entity_poly.entity_id
_entity_poly.type
_entity_poly.pdbx_seq_one_letter_code
_entity_poly.pdbx_strand_id
1 'polypeptide(L)'
;MDTENLPSSKTIACEDHLIIWFWETYMHNNGLEQSAILVELMNLGDLLVKVRQTQLGFLLKSSSSELVCEAVSQTVITGDVFYHKNKHFINEIKMLINNNIASTVLKRCL
;
A
#
# COMPACT_ATOMS: atom_id res chain seq x y z
N MET A 1 -20.34 4.00 22.57
CA MET A 1 -19.17 3.13 22.37
C MET A 1 -19.21 2.79 20.90
N ASP A 2 -18.59 3.65 20.09
CA ASP A 2 -18.65 3.55 18.64
C ASP A 2 -17.83 2.33 18.24
N THR A 3 -18.53 1.26 17.90
CA THR A 3 -17.95 0.17 17.11
C THR A 3 -17.58 0.77 15.78
N GLU A 4 -16.37 1.33 15.67
CA GLU A 4 -15.75 1.63 14.39
C GLU A 4 -15.86 0.36 13.55
N ASN A 5 -16.66 0.42 12.50
CA ASN A 5 -16.83 -0.70 11.57
C ASN A 5 -15.48 -0.95 10.90
N LEU A 6 -14.70 -1.87 11.47
CA LEU A 6 -13.44 -2.30 10.90
C LEU A 6 -13.69 -2.77 9.45
N PRO A 7 -12.80 -2.42 8.51
CA PRO A 7 -12.94 -2.85 7.12
C PRO A 7 -12.98 -4.37 7.02
N SER A 8 -13.81 -4.88 6.11
CA SER A 8 -13.89 -6.33 5.86
C SER A 8 -12.57 -6.88 5.33
N SER A 9 -12.33 -8.19 5.48
CA SER A 9 -11.14 -8.85 4.91
C SER A 9 -11.00 -8.62 3.40
N LYS A 10 -12.12 -8.53 2.67
CA LYS A 10 -12.12 -8.19 1.23
C LYS A 10 -11.63 -6.76 1.01
N THR A 11 -12.12 -5.81 1.81
CA THR A 11 -11.70 -4.41 1.75
C THR A 11 -10.21 -4.26 2.05
N ILE A 12 -9.70 -5.01 3.03
CA ILE A 12 -8.28 -5.07 3.36
C ILE A 12 -7.45 -5.60 2.19
N ALA A 13 -7.86 -6.72 1.58
CA ALA A 13 -7.15 -7.28 0.43
C ALA A 13 -7.14 -6.32 -0.78
N CYS A 14 -8.23 -5.59 -0.99
CA CYS A 14 -8.29 -4.58 -2.04
C CYS A 14 -7.37 -3.38 -1.75
N GLU A 15 -7.19 -2.98 -0.49
CA GLU A 15 -6.20 -1.96 -0.11
C GLU A 15 -4.77 -2.46 -0.37
N ASP A 16 -4.46 -3.72 -0.04
CA ASP A 16 -3.13 -4.30 -0.32
C ASP A 16 -2.84 -4.27 -1.83
N HIS A 17 -3.83 -4.63 -2.66
CA HIS A 17 -3.70 -4.54 -4.11
C HIS A 17 -3.46 -3.09 -4.57
N LEU A 18 -4.18 -2.13 -3.99
CA LEU A 18 -4.02 -0.71 -4.28
C LEU A 18 -2.60 -0.22 -3.96
N ILE A 19 -2.08 -0.58 -2.78
CA ILE A 19 -0.73 -0.24 -2.33
C ILE A 19 0.32 -0.78 -3.32
N ILE A 20 0.22 -2.06 -3.67
CA ILE A 20 1.14 -2.73 -4.60
C ILE A 20 1.10 -2.03 -5.96
N TRP A 21 -0.10 -1.80 -6.51
CA TRP A 21 -0.26 -1.19 -7.83
C TRP A 21 0.31 0.23 -7.89
N PHE A 22 0.05 1.07 -6.87
CA PHE A 22 0.61 2.41 -6.81
C PHE A 22 2.13 2.39 -6.73
N TRP A 23 2.68 1.49 -5.92
CA TRP A 23 4.13 1.38 -5.73
C TRP A 23 4.83 0.91 -7.00
N GLU A 24 4.30 -0.12 -7.65
CA GLU A 24 4.78 -0.62 -8.94
C GLU A 24 4.74 0.47 -10.01
N THR A 25 3.59 1.14 -10.16
CA THR A 25 3.40 2.23 -11.15
C THR A 25 4.37 3.38 -10.90
N TYR A 26 4.60 3.74 -9.62
CA TYR A 26 5.58 4.76 -9.27
C TYR A 26 6.99 4.35 -9.70
N MET A 27 7.43 3.13 -9.42
CA MET A 27 8.76 2.66 -9.78
C MET A 27 8.96 2.60 -11.29
N HIS A 28 7.97 2.13 -12.04
CA HIS A 28 7.99 2.20 -13.51
C HIS A 28 8.14 3.63 -14.02
N ASN A 29 7.36 4.56 -13.50
CA ASN A 29 7.42 5.98 -13.88
C ASN A 29 8.76 6.66 -13.52
N ASN A 30 9.54 6.07 -12.60
CA ASN A 30 10.89 6.54 -12.25
C ASN A 30 12.00 5.76 -12.98
N GLY A 31 11.64 4.91 -13.95
CA GLY A 31 12.60 4.22 -14.80
C GLY A 31 13.34 3.06 -14.13
N LEU A 32 12.77 2.45 -13.08
CA LEU A 32 13.35 1.26 -12.48
C LEU A 32 13.21 0.06 -13.42
N GLU A 33 14.26 -0.76 -13.48
CA GLU A 33 14.27 -2.02 -14.22
C GLU A 33 13.29 -3.05 -13.63
N GLN A 34 12.68 -3.88 -14.48
CA GLN A 34 11.68 -4.86 -14.07
C GLN A 34 12.17 -5.79 -12.95
N SER A 35 13.43 -6.23 -13.01
CA SER A 35 14.00 -7.11 -11.98
C SER A 35 14.12 -6.42 -10.62
N ALA A 36 14.44 -5.12 -10.60
CA ALA A 36 14.50 -4.33 -9.38
C ALA A 36 13.09 -4.11 -8.80
N ILE A 37 12.12 -3.81 -9.66
CA ILE A 37 10.71 -3.69 -9.29
C ILE A 37 10.21 -4.96 -8.63
N LEU A 38 10.49 -6.13 -9.20
CA LEU A 38 10.07 -7.41 -8.61
C LEU A 38 10.64 -7.62 -7.19
N VAL A 39 11.92 -7.29 -6.96
CA VAL A 39 12.54 -7.37 -5.63
C VAL A 39 11.85 -6.42 -4.64
N GLU A 40 11.59 -5.18 -5.04
CA GLU A 40 10.88 -4.19 -4.22
C GLU A 40 9.45 -4.63 -3.90
N LEU A 41 8.74 -5.22 -4.85
CA LEU A 41 7.38 -5.73 -4.64
C LEU A 41 7.34 -6.96 -3.72
N MET A 42 8.34 -7.85 -3.80
CA MET A 42 8.47 -8.96 -2.85
C MET A 42 8.68 -8.44 -1.42
N ASN A 43 9.60 -7.48 -1.24
CA ASN A 43 9.84 -6.85 0.05
C ASN A 43 8.59 -6.14 0.60
N LEU A 44 7.85 -5.44 -0.27
CA LEU A 44 6.60 -4.80 0.08
C LEU A 44 5.53 -5.83 0.50
N GLY A 45 5.40 -6.94 -0.23
CA GLY A 45 4.48 -8.02 0.10
C GLY A 45 4.73 -8.60 1.50
N ASP A 46 5.99 -8.93 1.80
CA ASP A 46 6.40 -9.42 3.13
C ASP A 46 6.10 -8.40 4.24
N LEU A 47 6.35 -7.12 3.95
CA LEU A 47 6.02 -6.03 4.87
C LEU A 47 4.51 -5.95 5.14
N LEU A 48 3.67 -6.00 4.11
CA LEU A 48 2.22 -5.94 4.26
C LEU A 48 1.72 -7.09 5.12
N VAL A 49 2.15 -8.33 4.85
CA VAL A 49 1.80 -9.50 5.66
C VAL A 49 2.15 -9.28 7.14
N LYS A 50 3.35 -8.76 7.42
CA LYS A 50 3.80 -8.47 8.78
C LYS A 50 2.96 -7.39 9.46
N VAL A 51 2.70 -6.27 8.80
CA VAL A 51 1.97 -5.14 9.40
C VAL A 51 0.50 -5.53 9.67
N ARG A 52 -0.12 -6.30 8.77
CA ARG A 52 -1.51 -6.79 8.91
C ARG A 52 -1.72 -7.71 10.11
N GLN A 53 -0.68 -8.33 10.65
CA GLN A 53 -0.77 -9.09 11.91
C GLN A 53 -1.04 -8.19 13.13
N THR A 54 -0.75 -6.89 13.02
CA THR A 54 -0.82 -5.94 14.14
C THR A 54 -1.79 -4.79 13.89
N GLN A 55 -2.08 -4.46 12.63
CA GLN A 55 -2.96 -3.35 12.25
C GLN A 55 -4.17 -3.90 11.48
N LEU A 56 -5.34 -3.83 12.14
CA LEU A 56 -6.60 -4.39 11.64
C LEU A 56 -7.39 -3.43 10.73
N GLY A 57 -7.05 -2.14 10.73
CA GLY A 57 -7.67 -1.12 9.88
C GLY A 57 -6.91 -0.88 8.57
N PHE A 58 -7.25 0.22 7.90
CA PHE A 58 -6.49 0.67 6.73
C PHE A 58 -5.03 0.99 7.11
N LEU A 59 -4.09 0.71 6.19
CA LEU A 59 -2.68 1.06 6.36
C LEU A 59 -2.38 2.47 5.88
N LEU A 60 -3.06 2.90 4.81
CA LEU A 60 -2.94 4.25 4.30
C LEU A 60 -4.00 5.13 4.95
N LYS A 61 -3.63 6.35 5.34
CA LYS A 61 -4.52 7.29 6.03
C LYS A 61 -5.65 7.78 5.12
N SER A 62 -5.35 7.90 3.84
CA SER A 62 -6.32 8.35 2.83
C SER A 62 -7.18 7.22 2.25
N SER A 63 -6.97 5.98 2.70
CA SER A 63 -7.81 4.85 2.30
C SER A 63 -9.20 4.93 2.91
N SER A 64 -10.19 4.53 2.11
CA SER A 64 -11.56 4.31 2.57
C SER A 64 -12.17 3.14 1.80
N SER A 65 -13.23 2.53 2.33
CA SER A 65 -13.90 1.40 1.67
C SER A 65 -14.41 1.78 0.27
N GLU A 66 -14.91 3.00 0.10
CA GLU A 66 -15.40 3.52 -1.17
C GLU A 66 -14.26 3.65 -2.19
N LEU A 67 -13.17 4.31 -1.77
CA LEU A 67 -12.00 4.52 -2.63
C LEU A 67 -11.36 3.20 -3.03
N VAL A 68 -11.22 2.26 -2.11
CA VAL A 68 -10.64 0.96 -2.39
C VAL A 68 -11.51 0.14 -3.36
N CYS A 69 -12.83 0.18 -3.22
CA CYS A 69 -13.74 -0.47 -4.18
C CYS A 69 -13.68 0.18 -5.57
N GLU A 70 -13.63 1.51 -5.63
CA GLU A 70 -13.53 2.25 -6.88
C GLU A 70 -12.18 1.99 -7.55
N ALA A 71 -11.08 2.02 -6.79
CA ALA A 71 -9.73 1.88 -7.29
C ALA A 71 -9.50 0.54 -8.00
N VAL A 72 -10.02 -0.56 -7.46
CA VAL A 72 -9.92 -1.87 -8.14
C VAL A 72 -10.54 -1.85 -9.53
N SER A 73 -11.61 -1.07 -9.75
CA SER A 73 -12.21 -0.91 -11.07
C SER A 73 -11.47 0.12 -11.93
N GLN A 74 -11.05 1.24 -11.34
CA GLN A 74 -10.44 2.35 -12.06
C GLN A 74 -8.99 2.09 -12.49
N THR A 75 -8.23 1.30 -11.72
CA THR A 75 -6.86 0.89 -12.10
C THR A 75 -6.83 0.17 -13.46
N VAL A 76 -7.88 -0.59 -13.78
CA VAL A 76 -8.01 -1.31 -15.06
C VAL A 76 -8.51 -0.38 -16.19
N ILE A 77 -9.45 0.51 -15.89
CA ILE A 77 -10.16 1.31 -16.91
C ILE A 77 -9.41 2.60 -17.25
N THR A 78 -8.91 3.31 -16.24
CA THR A 78 -8.37 4.68 -16.37
C THR A 78 -6.99 4.84 -15.73
N GLY A 79 -6.26 3.74 -15.52
CA GLY A 79 -4.98 3.62 -14.79
C GLY A 79 -4.17 4.91 -14.63
N ASP A 80 -3.70 5.52 -15.73
CA ASP A 80 -2.89 6.75 -15.68
C ASP A 80 -3.62 7.94 -15.03
N VAL A 81 -4.88 8.18 -15.38
CA VAL A 81 -5.69 9.27 -14.80
C VAL A 81 -5.90 9.03 -13.31
N PHE A 82 -6.22 7.79 -12.94
CA PHE A 82 -6.39 7.39 -11.56
C PHE A 82 -5.10 7.57 -10.76
N TYR A 83 -3.94 7.18 -11.33
CA TYR A 83 -2.63 7.36 -10.72
C TYR A 83 -2.33 8.84 -10.45
N HIS A 84 -2.48 9.70 -11.46
CA HIS A 84 -2.17 11.12 -11.34
C HIS A 84 -3.07 11.83 -10.32
N LYS A 85 -4.37 11.50 -10.28
CA LYS A 85 -5.33 12.05 -9.30
C LYS A 85 -4.96 11.68 -7.87
N ASN A 86 -4.42 10.48 -7.67
CA ASN A 86 -4.23 9.89 -6.34
C ASN A 86 -2.75 9.65 -5.98
N LYS A 87 -1.82 10.31 -6.66
CA LYS A 87 -0.36 10.17 -6.43
C LYS A 87 0.10 10.46 -4.99
N HIS A 88 -0.73 11.09 -4.17
CA HIS A 88 -0.45 11.31 -2.76
C HIS A 88 -0.25 9.99 -1.98
N PHE A 89 -0.85 8.89 -2.42
CA PHE A 89 -0.63 7.56 -1.85
C PHE A 89 0.83 7.13 -1.88
N ILE A 90 1.63 7.60 -2.85
CA ILE A 90 3.08 7.30 -2.90
C ILE A 90 3.79 7.78 -1.63
N ASN A 91 3.40 8.94 -1.10
CA ASN A 91 3.99 9.47 0.13
C ASN A 91 3.57 8.63 1.35
N GLU A 92 2.32 8.18 1.38
CA GLU A 92 1.82 7.31 2.47
C GLU A 92 2.50 5.94 2.46
N ILE A 93 2.69 5.36 1.28
CA ILE A 93 3.43 4.10 1.11
C ILE A 93 4.90 4.27 1.54
N LYS A 94 5.56 5.37 1.16
CA LYS A 94 6.94 5.67 1.65
C LYS A 94 7.00 5.76 3.17
N MET A 95 6.04 6.42 3.80
CA MET A 95 5.97 6.49 5.26
C MET A 95 5.74 5.12 5.89
N LEU A 96 4.84 4.31 5.32
CA LEU A 96 4.59 2.94 5.76
C LEU A 96 5.88 2.10 5.73
N ILE A 97 6.63 2.15 4.62
CA ILE A 97 7.92 1.45 4.46
C ILE A 97 8.93 1.95 5.50
N ASN A 98 9.17 3.27 5.57
CA ASN A 98 10.18 3.85 6.44
C ASN A 98 9.94 3.57 7.93
N ASN A 99 8.69 3.66 8.39
CA ASN A 99 8.32 3.40 9.78
C ASN A 99 8.62 1.95 10.19
N ASN A 100 8.53 1.02 9.25
CA ASN A 100 8.73 -0.41 9.50
C ASN A 100 10.16 -0.89 9.26
N ILE A 101 10.94 -0.19 8.43
CA ILE A 101 12.40 -0.38 8.33
C ILE A 101 13.07 0.11 9.63
N ALA A 102 12.72 1.31 10.10
CA ALA A 102 13.28 1.88 11.34
C ALA A 102 12.99 1.01 12.57
N SER A 103 11.78 0.42 12.65
CA SER A 103 11.40 -0.52 13.71
C SER A 103 12.24 -1.81 13.70
N THR A 104 12.69 -2.25 12.53
CA THR A 104 13.48 -3.50 12.37
C THR A 104 14.94 -3.28 12.76
N VAL A 105 15.50 -2.09 12.54
CA VAL A 105 16.86 -1.73 12.98
C VAL A 105 16.93 -1.58 14.50
N LEU A 106 15.95 -0.93 15.12
CA LEU A 106 15.89 -0.75 16.57
C LEU A 106 15.78 -2.09 17.34
N LYS A 107 15.07 -3.08 16.80
CA LYS A 107 14.95 -4.43 17.40
C LYS A 107 16.20 -5.30 17.29
N ARG A 108 17.17 -4.95 16.43
CA ARG A 108 18.46 -5.68 16.35
C ARG A 108 19.54 -5.11 17.27
N CYS A 109 19.30 -3.94 17.86
CA CYS A 109 20.25 -3.25 18.74
C CYS A 109 19.89 -3.34 20.24
N LEU A 110 18.88 -4.16 20.59
CA LEU A 110 18.46 -4.47 21.95
C LEU A 110 18.49 -5.99 22.15
#